data_AF-A0A256G4G3-F1
#
_entry.id   AF-A0A256G4G3-F1
#
_cell.length_a   1.000
_cell.length_b   1.000
_cell.length_c   1.000
_cell.angle_alpha   90.00
_cell.angle_beta   90.00
_cell.angle_gamma   90.00
#
_symmetry.space_group_name_H-M   'P 1'
#
loop_
_entity.id
_entity.type
_entity.pdbx_description
1 polymer ?
#
loop_
_entity_poly.entity_id
_entity_poly.type
_entity_poly.pdbx_seq_one_letter_code
_entity_poly.pdbx_strand_id
1 'polypeptide(L)'
;MVPDARIDREIARGELDKPKVPMPKPLHLTALGMRSCSAIKSDGGSTSYYELPEGASELNDLIEHKRMSFALGNIFKACYRFGEKDAASRLYDLNKIIFFAERLKAIELRAKNRTAIITI
;
A
#
# COMPACT_ATOMS: atom_id res chain seq x y z
N MET A 1 8.50 -7.72 8.16
CA MET A 1 9.73 -7.25 7.46
C MET A 1 9.67 -5.73 7.39
N VAL A 2 10.42 -5.04 8.24
CA VAL A 2 10.58 -3.57 8.17
C VAL A 2 11.46 -3.29 6.95
N PRO A 3 11.13 -2.33 6.06
CA PRO A 3 12.07 -1.89 5.04
C PRO A 3 13.40 -1.55 5.72
N ASP A 4 14.49 -2.18 5.28
CA ASP A 4 15.81 -1.95 5.86
C ASP A 4 16.12 -0.45 5.79
N ALA A 5 16.44 0.17 6.93
CA ALA A 5 16.82 1.60 7.01
C ALA A 5 18.01 1.96 6.11
N ARG A 6 18.70 0.95 5.54
CA ARG A 6 19.66 1.11 4.44
C ARG A 6 19.05 1.78 3.20
N ILE A 7 17.80 1.49 2.84
CA ILE A 7 17.17 2.01 1.61
C ILE A 7 16.94 3.53 1.71
N ASP A 8 16.50 4.03 2.86
CA ASP A 8 16.32 5.47 3.08
C ASP A 8 17.65 6.25 2.98
N ARG A 9 18.76 5.62 3.43
CA ARG A 9 20.12 6.17 3.34
C ARG A 9 20.69 6.11 1.91
N GLU A 10 20.18 5.24 1.04
CA GLU A 10 20.49 5.19 -0.40
C GLU A 10 19.67 6.21 -1.20
N ILE A 11 18.39 6.44 -0.82
CA ILE A 11 17.54 7.50 -1.39
C ILE A 11 18.17 8.89 -1.20
N ALA A 12 18.70 9.18 -0.01
CA ALA A 12 19.38 10.45 0.28
C ALA A 12 20.69 10.66 -0.50
N ARG A 13 21.29 9.59 -1.04
CA ARG A 13 22.54 9.62 -1.81
C ARG A 13 22.33 9.58 -3.33
N GLY A 14 21.09 9.44 -3.81
CA GLY A 14 20.76 9.49 -5.23
C GLY A 14 21.12 8.23 -6.03
N GLU A 15 21.38 7.09 -5.39
CA GLU A 15 21.95 5.88 -6.01
C GLU A 15 20.91 4.85 -6.51
N LEU A 16 19.71 5.29 -6.95
CA LEU A 16 18.60 4.37 -7.26
C LEU A 16 18.57 3.81 -8.70
N ASP A 17 19.52 4.16 -9.56
CA ASP A 17 19.55 3.75 -10.99
C ASP A 17 20.04 2.31 -11.24
N LYS A 18 20.13 1.47 -10.20
CA LYS A 18 20.51 0.06 -10.37
C LYS A 18 19.27 -0.76 -10.81
N PRO A 19 19.38 -1.61 -11.86
CA PRO A 19 18.28 -2.47 -12.27
C PRO A 19 17.85 -3.40 -11.13
N LYS A 20 16.57 -3.34 -10.74
CA LYS A 20 15.99 -4.25 -9.74
C LYS A 20 16.07 -5.69 -10.27
N VAL A 21 16.78 -6.55 -9.54
CA VAL A 21 16.81 -7.99 -9.82
C VAL A 21 15.40 -8.55 -9.57
N PRO A 22 14.84 -9.38 -10.48
CA PRO A 22 13.53 -10.00 -10.27
C PRO A 22 13.54 -10.82 -8.99
N MET A 23 12.62 -10.54 -8.06
CA MET A 23 12.51 -11.36 -6.85
C MET A 23 11.99 -12.76 -7.21
N PRO A 24 12.51 -13.82 -6.56
CA PRO A 24 11.96 -15.15 -6.69
C PRO A 24 10.51 -15.18 -6.18
N LYS A 25 9.64 -15.91 -6.88
CA LYS A 25 8.22 -16.04 -6.54
C LYS A 25 8.07 -16.70 -5.15
N PRO A 26 7.36 -16.09 -4.20
CA PRO A 26 7.09 -16.73 -2.91
C PRO A 26 6.09 -17.87 -3.07
N LEU A 27 6.35 -19.01 -2.41
CA LEU A 27 5.42 -20.13 -2.28
C LEU A 27 4.32 -19.76 -1.27
N HIS A 28 3.05 -19.98 -1.60
CA HIS A 28 1.89 -19.51 -0.83
C HIS A 28 1.22 -20.63 -0.01
N LEU A 29 0.90 -20.37 1.27
CA LEU A 29 0.39 -21.36 2.25
C LEU A 29 -1.14 -21.29 2.48
N THR A 30 -1.92 -20.65 1.61
CA THR A 30 -3.34 -20.31 1.88
C THR A 30 -4.35 -21.39 1.46
N ALA A 31 -3.99 -22.67 1.50
CA ALA A 31 -4.85 -23.78 1.07
C ALA A 31 -6.08 -24.06 1.98
N LEU A 32 -6.36 -23.26 3.02
CA LEU A 32 -7.43 -23.52 3.98
C LEU A 32 -8.23 -22.24 4.27
N GLY A 33 -9.32 -22.06 3.52
CA GLY A 33 -10.17 -20.86 3.55
C GLY A 33 -10.84 -20.59 4.90
N MET A 34 -10.20 -19.77 5.74
CA MET A 34 -10.83 -19.12 6.90
C MET A 34 -10.52 -17.61 6.88
N ARG A 35 -11.57 -16.78 6.90
CA ARG A 35 -11.46 -15.33 7.11
C ARG A 35 -12.16 -14.96 8.41
N SER A 36 -11.42 -14.44 9.39
CA SER A 36 -11.98 -13.71 10.52
C SER A 36 -11.92 -12.20 10.23
N CYS A 37 -12.99 -11.49 10.54
CA CYS A 37 -13.17 -10.06 10.29
C CYS A 37 -12.79 -9.23 11.53
N SER A 38 -11.66 -9.55 12.16
CA SER A 38 -11.11 -8.80 13.30
C SER A 38 -9.77 -8.18 12.92
N ALA A 39 -9.51 -6.97 13.42
CA ALA A 39 -8.22 -6.32 13.24
C ALA A 39 -7.13 -7.22 13.86
N ILE A 40 -6.25 -7.75 13.02
CA ILE A 40 -5.14 -8.60 13.46
C ILE A 40 -4.17 -7.70 14.23
N LYS A 41 -3.94 -7.97 15.52
CA LYS A 41 -2.86 -7.33 16.29
C LYS A 41 -1.53 -7.81 15.72
N SER A 42 -0.75 -6.89 15.16
CA SER A 42 0.59 -7.14 14.60
C SER A 42 1.61 -7.41 15.70
N ASP A 43 2.40 -8.46 15.57
CA ASP A 43 3.57 -8.81 16.39
C ASP A 43 4.90 -8.41 15.73
N GLY A 44 4.85 -7.67 14.60
CA GLY A 44 6.01 -7.27 13.80
C GLY A 44 6.52 -8.35 12.82
N GLY A 45 5.91 -9.55 12.82
CA GLY A 45 6.26 -10.66 11.95
C GLY A 45 5.67 -10.59 10.53
N SER A 46 5.88 -11.66 9.76
CA SER A 46 5.16 -11.89 8.50
C SER A 46 3.73 -12.34 8.83
N THR A 47 2.82 -11.39 8.92
CA THR A 47 1.41 -11.66 9.18
C THR A 47 0.64 -11.93 7.88
N SER A 48 -0.43 -12.72 7.95
CA SER A 48 -1.28 -13.15 6.83
C SER A 48 -1.86 -12.02 5.96
N TYR A 49 -1.81 -10.76 6.40
CA TYR A 49 -2.26 -9.63 5.58
C TYR A 49 -1.25 -9.13 4.56
N TYR A 50 0.03 -9.57 4.62
CA TYR A 50 1.07 -9.29 3.62
C TYR A 50 1.14 -10.33 2.49
N GLU A 51 0.43 -11.44 2.65
CA GLU A 51 0.27 -12.47 1.62
C GLU A 51 -0.48 -11.91 0.40
N LEU A 52 0.00 -12.26 -0.79
CA LEU A 52 -0.63 -11.88 -2.05
C LEU A 52 -1.68 -12.91 -2.44
N PRO A 53 -2.84 -12.51 -2.98
CA PRO A 53 -3.83 -13.48 -3.42
C PRO A 53 -3.24 -14.40 -4.50
N GLU A 54 -3.62 -15.68 -4.43
CA GLU A 54 -3.19 -16.66 -5.43
C GLU A 54 -3.65 -16.22 -6.83
N GLY A 55 -2.74 -16.32 -7.81
CA GLY A 55 -3.01 -15.92 -9.18
C GLY A 55 -2.96 -14.41 -9.45
N ALA A 56 -2.67 -13.58 -8.44
CA ALA A 56 -2.46 -12.16 -8.67
C ALA A 56 -1.22 -11.91 -9.53
N SER A 57 -1.42 -11.16 -10.61
CA SER A 57 -0.39 -10.84 -11.59
C SER A 57 -0.21 -9.33 -11.77
N GLU A 58 -1.26 -8.57 -11.47
CA GLU A 58 -1.28 -7.13 -11.62
C GLU A 58 -1.57 -6.43 -10.30
N LEU A 59 -1.10 -5.19 -10.19
CA LEU A 59 -1.40 -4.34 -9.03
C LEU A 59 -2.91 -4.12 -8.82
N ASN A 60 -3.69 -4.22 -9.91
CA ASN A 60 -5.14 -4.07 -9.86
C ASN A 60 -5.82 -5.23 -9.11
N ASP A 61 -5.30 -6.46 -9.24
CA ASP A 61 -5.80 -7.63 -8.51
C ASP A 61 -5.75 -7.41 -6.99
N LEU A 62 -4.67 -6.77 -6.51
CA LEU A 62 -4.47 -6.46 -5.10
C LEU A 62 -5.44 -5.36 -4.62
N ILE A 63 -5.71 -4.37 -5.47
CA ILE A 63 -6.65 -3.26 -5.19
C ILE A 63 -8.07 -3.81 -5.02
N GLU A 64 -8.47 -4.71 -5.92
CA GLU A 64 -9.78 -5.36 -5.88
C GLU A 64 -9.90 -6.33 -4.71
N HIS A 65 -8.88 -7.18 -4.49
CA HIS A 65 -8.86 -8.13 -3.39
C HIS A 65 -8.97 -7.44 -2.02
N LYS A 66 -8.27 -6.32 -1.82
CA LYS A 66 -8.33 -5.52 -0.60
C LYS A 66 -9.51 -4.53 -0.58
N ARG A 67 -10.37 -4.52 -1.61
CA ARG A 67 -11.52 -3.61 -1.77
C ARG A 67 -11.14 -2.14 -1.54
N MET A 68 -9.99 -1.73 -2.07
CA MET A 68 -9.51 -0.37 -1.87
C MET A 68 -10.44 0.63 -2.55
N SER A 69 -10.67 1.77 -1.90
CA SER A 69 -11.40 2.88 -2.51
C SER A 69 -10.60 3.48 -3.68
N PHE A 70 -11.28 4.23 -4.56
CA PHE A 70 -10.63 4.90 -5.70
C PHE A 70 -9.40 5.73 -5.28
N ALA A 71 -9.51 6.47 -4.16
CA ALA A 71 -8.42 7.27 -3.64
C ALA A 71 -7.26 6.40 -3.13
N LEU A 72 -7.56 5.34 -2.37
CA LEU A 72 -6.55 4.45 -1.81
C LEU A 72 -5.82 3.66 -2.91
N GLY A 73 -6.55 3.18 -3.92
CA GLY A 73 -5.96 2.53 -5.09
C GLY A 73 -5.03 3.45 -5.88
N ASN A 74 -5.38 4.74 -6.03
CA ASN A 74 -4.50 5.71 -6.69
C ASN A 74 -3.22 6.00 -5.90
N ILE A 75 -3.30 6.06 -4.57
CA ILE A 75 -2.12 6.16 -3.69
C ILE A 75 -1.25 4.92 -3.91
N PHE A 76 -1.82 3.72 -3.88
CA PHE A 76 -1.08 2.48 -4.04
C PHE A 76 -0.38 2.38 -5.40
N LYS A 77 -1.08 2.74 -6.49
CA LYS A 77 -0.49 2.83 -7.84
C LYS A 77 0.66 3.83 -7.91
N ALA A 78 0.54 4.99 -7.27
CA ALA A 78 1.58 6.02 -7.25
C ALA A 78 2.81 5.58 -6.44
N CYS A 79 2.62 4.88 -5.31
CA CYS A 79 3.70 4.31 -4.53
C CYS A 79 4.44 3.19 -5.28
N TYR A 80 3.71 2.32 -5.99
CA TYR A 80 4.31 1.18 -6.68
C TYR A 80 5.22 1.61 -7.83
N ARG A 81 4.76 2.55 -8.67
CA ARG A 81 5.48 3.02 -9.86
C ARG A 81 6.49 4.14 -9.59
N PHE A 82 6.74 4.47 -8.33
CA PHE A 82 7.29 5.75 -7.90
C PHE A 82 8.55 6.15 -8.68
N GLY A 83 8.45 7.18 -9.54
CA GLY A 83 9.57 7.65 -10.37
C GLY A 83 9.89 6.82 -11.62
N GLU A 84 9.10 5.79 -11.94
CA GLU A 84 9.31 4.91 -13.11
C GLU A 84 8.57 5.41 -14.37
N LYS A 85 7.62 6.35 -14.24
CA LYS A 85 6.83 6.84 -15.37
C LYS A 85 7.55 8.01 -16.04
N ASP A 86 7.91 7.86 -17.30
CA ASP A 86 8.62 8.85 -18.14
C ASP A 86 8.06 10.29 -18.04
N ALA A 87 6.73 10.43 -18.06
CA ALA A 87 6.06 11.74 -17.96
C ALA A 87 5.73 12.21 -16.52
N ALA A 88 6.05 11.44 -15.49
CA ALA A 88 5.78 11.82 -14.10
C ALA A 88 7.06 11.79 -13.27
N SER A 89 7.48 12.97 -12.82
CA SER A 89 8.57 13.07 -11.86
C SER A 89 8.19 12.41 -10.53
N ARG A 90 9.21 12.03 -9.74
CA ARG A 90 9.01 11.59 -8.34
C ARG A 90 8.19 12.61 -7.54
N LEU A 91 8.38 13.90 -7.81
CA LEU A 91 7.60 14.97 -7.19
C LEU A 91 6.12 14.94 -7.60
N TYR A 92 5.80 14.60 -8.86
CA TYR A 92 4.43 14.40 -9.29
C TYR A 92 3.77 13.24 -8.53
N ASP A 93 4.45 12.10 -8.38
CA ASP A 93 3.91 10.96 -7.64
C ASP A 93 3.69 11.31 -6.15
N LEU A 94 4.63 12.04 -5.52
CA LEU A 94 4.47 12.55 -4.16
C LEU A 94 3.24 13.47 -4.03
N ASN A 95 3.09 14.45 -4.92
CA ASN A 95 1.95 15.36 -4.90
C ASN A 95 0.62 14.62 -5.09
N LYS A 96 0.61 13.60 -5.96
CA LYS A 96 -0.57 12.74 -6.17
C LYS A 96 -0.91 11.95 -4.91
N ILE A 97 0.08 11.38 -4.23
CA ILE A 97 -0.11 10.67 -2.95
C ILE A 97 -0.69 11.62 -1.90
N ILE A 98 -0.09 12.80 -1.71
CA ILE A 98 -0.55 13.81 -0.75
C ILE A 98 -2.01 14.19 -1.02
N PHE A 99 -2.34 14.53 -2.26
CA PHE A 99 -3.69 14.93 -2.66
C PHE A 99 -4.76 13.88 -2.28
N PHE A 100 -4.53 12.61 -2.61
CA PHE A 100 -5.49 11.55 -2.28
C PHE A 100 -5.50 11.22 -0.79
N ALA A 101 -4.36 11.29 -0.11
CA ALA A 101 -4.26 11.04 1.33
C ALA A 101 -5.01 12.10 2.14
N GLU A 102 -4.87 13.38 1.79
CA GLU A 102 -5.61 14.48 2.42
C GLU A 102 -7.12 14.31 2.24
N ARG A 103 -7.56 13.94 1.04
CA ARG A 103 -8.98 13.68 0.76
C ARG A 103 -9.53 12.51 1.60
N LEU A 104 -8.78 11.41 1.71
CA LEU A 104 -9.15 10.28 2.56
C LEU A 104 -9.23 10.69 4.03
N LYS A 105 -8.21 11.39 4.53
CA LYS A 105 -8.19 11.91 5.90
C LYS A 105 -9.42 12.78 6.19
N ALA A 106 -9.81 13.65 5.28
CA ALA A 106 -11.01 14.49 5.44
C ALA A 106 -12.31 13.66 5.52
N ILE A 107 -12.44 12.58 4.72
CA ILE A 107 -13.58 11.67 4.76
C ILE A 107 -13.65 10.95 6.12
N GLU A 108 -12.53 10.42 6.60
CA GLU A 108 -12.44 9.74 7.89
C GLU A 108 -12.77 10.67 9.06
N LEU A 109 -12.29 11.92 9.03
CA LEU A 109 -12.61 12.92 10.05
C LEU A 109 -14.11 13.26 10.06
N ARG A 110 -14.74 13.38 8.88
CA ARG A 110 -16.19 13.62 8.78
C ARG A 110 -17.00 12.44 9.31
N ALA A 111 -16.56 11.21 9.03
CA ALA A 111 -17.22 10.00 9.54
C ALA A 111 -17.15 9.95 11.08
N LYS A 112 -15.97 10.20 11.67
CA LYS A 112 -15.80 10.27 13.13
C LYS A 112 -16.70 11.33 13.77
N ASN A 113 -16.74 12.53 13.20
CA ASN A 113 -17.57 13.61 13.71
C ASN A 113 -19.07 13.31 13.60
N ARG A 114 -19.50 12.61 12.54
CA ARG A 114 -20.89 12.17 12.38
C ARG A 114 -21.28 11.13 13.44
N THR A 115 -20.42 10.15 13.71
CA THR A 115 -20.68 9.15 14.75
C THR A 115 -20.78 9.78 16.13
N ALA A 116 -19.95 10.79 16.43
CA ALA A 116 -20.00 11.50 17.71
C ALA A 116 -21.34 12.22 17.93
N ILE A 117 -21.94 12.81 16.88
CA ILE A 117 -23.23 13.52 16.98
C ILE A 117 -24.42 12.57 17.22
N ILE A 118 -24.40 11.36 16.64
CA ILE A 118 -25.51 10.39 16.75
C ILE A 118 -25.53 9.69 18.12
N THR A 119 -24.41 9.72 18.85
CA THR A 119 -24.27 9.02 20.14
C THR A 119 -24.61 9.92 21.34
N ILE A 120 -24.96 11.19 21.11
CA ILE A 120 -25.40 12.17 22.13
C ILE A 120 -26.92 12.26 22.12
#